data_AF-A0A956V3F8-F1
#
_entry.id   AF-A0A956V3F8-F1
#
_cell.length_a   1.000
_cell.length_b   1.000
_cell.length_c   1.000
_cell.angle_alpha   90.00
_cell.angle_beta   90.00
_cell.angle_gamma   90.00
#
_symmetry.space_group_name_H-M   'P 1'
#
loop_
_entity.id
_entity.type
_entity.pdbx_description
1 polymer ?
#
loop_
_entity_poly.entity_id
_entity_poly.type
_entity_poly.pdbx_seq_one_letter_code
_entity_poly.pdbx_strand_id
1 'polypeptide(L)'
;MKLGRYFSDFVATLLFLVAPFVGAQPLSNSGTGAHILIIAALQDDPALIAMEEVLNAQNKSYKVLLATQDKLTDEVLFDANGKGLYSAVILTEGNLAFYDGSGWRSAFDQQEWEKLWAYEKTYGARQVSLYTYPGAEPEDYGLRMVQPVDTSVRAVSVSVTDKGKEIFGQLAPFVVSGAYGYLSKLEPVIGVESTPLIADETDNIMAVYSSFEGRERIALTMSQNRNAEHSRLLFPGLISWLAASPGVTLTSEITSTRTLTLEYILFLVGLSILAILLSSWLIQRQRAKKQRRPQNSFYNF
;
A
#
# COMPACT_ATOMS: atom_id res chain seq x y z
N MET A 1 60.71 22.02 -23.46
CA MET A 1 60.45 20.82 -24.29
C MET A 1 59.79 19.76 -23.41
N LYS A 2 58.67 19.17 -23.86
CA LYS A 2 57.73 18.26 -23.14
C LYS A 2 56.86 18.89 -22.04
N LEU A 3 55.68 19.38 -22.42
CA LEU A 3 54.44 19.25 -21.62
C LEU A 3 53.19 19.49 -22.49
N GLY A 4 53.09 18.78 -23.61
CA GLY A 4 51.97 18.86 -24.56
C GLY A 4 51.31 17.51 -24.79
N ARG A 5 50.94 16.81 -23.69
CA ARG A 5 50.39 15.44 -23.79
C ARG A 5 49.38 15.06 -22.71
N TYR A 6 48.68 16.03 -22.11
CA TYR A 6 47.65 15.77 -21.09
C TYR A 6 46.34 16.53 -21.35
N PHE A 7 46.03 16.85 -22.61
CA PHE A 7 44.78 17.52 -22.96
C PHE A 7 43.97 16.80 -24.06
N SER A 8 44.43 15.63 -24.54
CA SER A 8 43.73 14.85 -25.58
C SER A 8 42.91 13.66 -25.04
N ASP A 9 43.04 13.28 -23.77
CA ASP A 9 42.54 11.99 -23.30
C ASP A 9 41.24 12.07 -22.48
N PHE A 10 40.52 13.20 -22.53
CA PHE A 10 39.25 13.36 -21.81
C PHE A 10 38.01 13.54 -22.71
N VAL A 11 38.16 13.38 -24.03
CA VAL A 11 37.05 13.50 -25.00
C VAL A 11 36.72 12.16 -25.70
N ALA A 12 37.43 11.07 -25.38
CA ALA A 12 37.31 9.80 -26.10
C ALA A 12 36.91 8.62 -25.19
N THR A 13 35.84 8.72 -24.41
CA THR A 13 35.12 7.53 -23.88
C THR A 13 33.68 7.87 -23.52
N LEU A 14 32.81 8.06 -24.52
CA LEU A 14 31.36 7.91 -24.34
C LEU A 14 30.71 7.44 -25.65
N LEU A 15 31.25 6.37 -26.22
CA LEU A 15 30.58 5.59 -27.26
C LEU A 15 30.59 4.13 -26.79
N PHE A 16 29.44 3.45 -26.93
CA PHE A 16 29.12 2.07 -26.54
C PHE A 16 28.58 1.85 -25.12
N LEU A 17 27.28 2.08 -24.95
CA LEU A 17 26.30 1.02 -24.70
C LEU A 17 24.87 1.58 -24.79
N VAL A 18 24.42 1.92 -26.00
CA VAL A 18 22.98 1.87 -26.29
C VAL A 18 22.72 0.43 -26.67
N ALA A 19 22.49 -0.42 -25.67
CA ALA A 19 21.78 -1.66 -25.94
C ALA A 19 20.43 -1.25 -26.56
N PRO A 20 19.98 -1.86 -27.67
CA PRO A 20 18.57 -1.78 -27.99
C PRO A 20 17.86 -2.41 -26.80
N PHE A 21 17.24 -1.57 -25.96
CA PHE A 21 16.21 -2.05 -25.07
C PHE A 21 15.20 -2.67 -26.03
N VAL A 22 15.19 -4.00 -26.09
CA VAL A 22 14.07 -4.74 -26.67
C VAL A 22 12.86 -4.12 -26.01
N GLY A 23 12.04 -3.44 -26.81
CA GLY A 23 10.89 -2.72 -26.30
C GLY A 23 10.13 -3.68 -25.39
N ALA A 24 9.99 -3.30 -24.12
CA ALA A 24 8.94 -3.88 -23.30
C ALA A 24 7.68 -3.71 -24.13
N GLN A 25 7.11 -4.81 -24.60
CA GLN A 25 5.82 -4.75 -25.27
C GLN A 25 4.87 -4.06 -24.28
N PRO A 26 4.03 -3.12 -24.72
CA PRO A 26 3.02 -2.57 -23.84
C PRO A 26 2.22 -3.74 -23.28
N LEU A 27 2.23 -3.90 -21.95
CA LEU A 27 1.37 -4.85 -21.26
C LEU A 27 -0.06 -4.53 -21.69
N SER A 28 -0.59 -5.36 -22.60
CA SER A 28 -1.93 -5.23 -23.10
C SER A 28 -2.89 -5.53 -21.96
N ASN A 29 -3.51 -4.47 -21.43
CA ASN A 29 -4.68 -4.52 -20.55
C ASN A 29 -4.47 -5.36 -19.27
N SER A 30 -3.70 -4.84 -18.32
CA SER A 30 -3.51 -5.42 -16.98
C SER A 30 -4.75 -5.27 -16.08
N GLY A 31 -5.96 -5.52 -16.62
CA GLY A 31 -7.16 -5.58 -15.79
C GLY A 31 -6.99 -6.66 -14.73
N THR A 32 -7.40 -6.39 -13.49
CA THR A 32 -7.50 -7.43 -12.45
C THR A 32 -8.41 -8.56 -12.90
N GLY A 33 -8.06 -9.80 -12.54
CA GLY A 33 -8.97 -10.94 -12.65
C GLY A 33 -10.24 -10.72 -11.83
N ALA A 34 -11.33 -11.40 -12.20
CA ALA A 34 -12.65 -11.23 -11.58
C ALA A 34 -12.82 -11.98 -10.24
N HIS A 35 -11.72 -12.46 -9.65
CA HIS A 35 -11.75 -13.28 -8.45
C HIS A 35 -11.55 -12.44 -7.18
N ILE A 36 -12.13 -12.90 -6.08
CA ILE A 36 -11.85 -12.40 -4.74
C ILE A 36 -10.82 -13.34 -4.09
N LEU A 37 -9.77 -12.78 -3.47
CA LEU A 37 -8.89 -13.54 -2.59
C LEU A 37 -9.38 -13.41 -1.15
N ILE A 38 -9.75 -14.51 -0.51
CA ILE A 38 -10.01 -14.57 0.92
C ILE A 38 -8.76 -15.11 1.59
N ILE A 39 -8.23 -14.40 2.57
CA ILE A 39 -7.09 -14.80 3.37
C ILE A 39 -7.57 -14.99 4.81
N ALA A 40 -7.40 -16.20 5.30
CA ALA A 40 -7.72 -16.58 6.67
C ALA A 40 -6.49 -17.20 7.33
N ALA A 41 -6.33 -17.04 8.63
CA ALA A 41 -5.26 -17.72 9.35
C ALA A 41 -5.53 -19.24 9.40
N LEU A 42 -6.77 -19.63 9.70
CA LEU A 42 -7.19 -21.01 9.91
C LEU A 42 -8.46 -21.35 9.11
N GLN A 43 -8.66 -22.64 8.81
CA GLN A 43 -9.79 -23.13 8.01
C GLN A 43 -11.14 -23.07 8.76
N ASP A 44 -11.11 -23.11 10.09
CA ASP A 44 -12.28 -23.10 10.97
C ASP A 44 -12.66 -21.70 11.45
N ASP A 45 -12.07 -20.64 10.87
CA ASP A 45 -12.41 -19.25 11.13
C ASP A 45 -13.93 -18.99 10.86
N PRO A 46 -14.70 -18.52 11.85
CA PRO A 46 -16.13 -18.26 11.69
C PRO A 46 -16.47 -17.22 10.61
N ALA A 47 -15.59 -16.22 10.39
CA ALA A 47 -15.76 -15.20 9.36
C ALA A 47 -15.46 -15.77 7.97
N LEU A 48 -14.51 -16.70 7.85
CA LEU A 48 -14.27 -17.44 6.60
C LEU A 48 -15.54 -18.18 6.17
N ILE A 49 -16.08 -19.02 7.07
CA ILE A 49 -17.27 -19.84 6.80
C ILE A 49 -18.44 -18.96 6.39
N ALA A 50 -18.69 -17.87 7.11
CA ALA A 50 -19.77 -16.95 6.81
C ALA A 50 -19.60 -16.25 5.45
N MET A 51 -18.38 -15.84 5.10
CA MET A 51 -18.10 -15.17 3.84
C MET A 51 -18.21 -16.14 2.65
N GLU A 52 -17.71 -17.37 2.78
CA GLU A 52 -17.86 -18.41 1.76
C GLU A 52 -19.33 -18.71 1.48
N GLU A 53 -20.16 -18.87 2.52
CA GLU A 53 -21.61 -19.09 2.38
C GLU A 53 -22.27 -17.97 1.55
N VAL A 54 -21.94 -16.70 1.84
CA VAL A 54 -22.52 -15.55 1.11
C VAL A 54 -21.99 -15.44 -0.32
N LEU A 55 -20.69 -15.63 -0.55
CA LEU A 55 -20.12 -15.56 -1.89
C LEU A 55 -20.62 -16.71 -2.79
N ASN A 56 -20.76 -17.92 -2.23
CA ASN A 56 -21.36 -19.07 -2.91
C ASN A 56 -22.82 -18.78 -3.29
N ALA A 57 -23.63 -18.25 -2.36
CA ALA A 57 -25.02 -17.89 -2.63
C ALA A 57 -25.16 -16.84 -3.75
N GLN A 58 -24.15 -15.98 -3.93
CA GLN A 58 -24.11 -14.96 -4.97
C GLN A 58 -23.37 -15.41 -6.25
N ASN A 59 -22.92 -16.66 -6.33
CA ASN A 59 -22.10 -17.19 -7.42
C ASN A 59 -20.86 -16.31 -7.71
N LYS A 60 -20.26 -15.72 -6.67
CA LYS A 60 -19.02 -14.95 -6.79
C LYS A 60 -17.84 -15.90 -6.82
N SER A 61 -16.90 -15.65 -7.72
CA SER A 61 -15.70 -16.46 -7.79
C SER A 61 -14.67 -15.98 -6.78
N TYR A 62 -14.15 -16.89 -5.96
CA TYR A 62 -13.12 -16.59 -4.99
C TYR A 62 -12.09 -17.73 -4.88
N LYS A 63 -10.96 -17.41 -4.25
CA LYS A 63 -9.95 -18.34 -3.79
C LYS A 63 -9.70 -18.09 -2.31
N VAL A 64 -9.44 -19.17 -1.58
CA VAL A 64 -9.05 -19.11 -0.16
C VAL A 64 -7.56 -19.40 -0.07
N LEU A 65 -6.85 -18.58 0.68
CA LEU A 65 -5.48 -18.85 1.13
C LEU A 65 -5.51 -18.99 2.65
N LEU A 66 -5.07 -20.15 3.15
CA LEU A 66 -4.91 -20.40 4.57
C LEU A 66 -3.49 -20.05 4.98
N ALA A 67 -3.29 -18.89 5.58
CA ALA A 67 -1.97 -18.30 5.82
C ALA A 67 -1.07 -19.13 6.75
N THR A 68 -1.62 -20.04 7.55
CA THR A 68 -0.82 -20.97 8.36
C THR A 68 -0.34 -22.21 7.61
N GLN A 69 -0.91 -22.48 6.43
CA GLN A 69 -0.62 -23.67 5.62
C GLN A 69 0.10 -23.31 4.32
N ASP A 70 -0.31 -22.20 3.71
CA ASP A 70 0.15 -21.73 2.40
C ASP A 70 0.80 -20.35 2.52
N LYS A 71 1.85 -20.13 1.72
CA LYS A 71 2.54 -18.84 1.62
C LYS A 71 1.93 -17.98 0.52
N LEU A 72 1.92 -16.66 0.74
CA LEU A 72 1.55 -15.71 -0.31
C LEU A 72 2.72 -15.54 -1.30
N THR A 73 2.67 -16.29 -2.40
CA THR A 73 3.69 -16.22 -3.47
C THR A 73 3.21 -15.40 -4.67
N ASP A 74 4.11 -15.14 -5.61
CA ASP A 74 3.77 -14.40 -6.84
C ASP A 74 2.81 -15.22 -7.70
N GLU A 75 2.97 -16.55 -7.72
CA GLU A 75 2.09 -17.47 -8.45
C GLU A 75 0.67 -17.51 -7.89
N VAL A 76 0.48 -17.12 -6.62
CA VAL A 76 -0.86 -16.95 -6.04
C VAL A 76 -1.53 -15.70 -6.61
N LEU A 77 -0.78 -14.62 -6.80
CA LEU A 77 -1.29 -13.28 -7.12
C LEU A 77 -1.32 -12.97 -8.62
N PHE A 78 -0.46 -13.61 -9.42
CA PHE A 78 -0.27 -13.30 -10.82
C PHE A 78 -0.47 -14.53 -11.71
N ASP A 79 -0.98 -14.31 -12.93
CA ASP A 79 -0.88 -15.31 -13.98
C ASP A 79 0.53 -15.36 -14.60
N ALA A 80 0.77 -16.31 -15.50
CA ALA A 80 2.05 -16.49 -16.18
C ALA A 80 2.49 -15.28 -17.03
N ASN A 81 1.59 -14.31 -17.30
CA ASN A 81 1.88 -13.09 -18.06
C ASN A 81 2.04 -11.86 -17.14
N GLY A 82 2.01 -12.03 -15.82
CA GLY A 82 2.09 -10.94 -14.85
C GLY A 82 0.79 -10.15 -14.66
N LYS A 83 -0.35 -10.70 -15.08
CA LYS A 83 -1.67 -10.09 -14.81
C LYS A 83 -2.11 -10.45 -13.39
N GLY A 84 -2.58 -9.46 -12.63
CA GLY A 84 -3.14 -9.68 -11.29
C GLY A 84 -4.43 -10.50 -11.35
N LEU A 85 -4.54 -11.53 -10.51
CA LEU A 85 -5.62 -12.50 -10.53
C LEU A 85 -6.88 -12.06 -9.77
N TYR A 86 -6.75 -11.13 -8.83
CA TYR A 86 -7.80 -10.73 -7.90
C TYR A 86 -8.13 -9.24 -7.99
N SER A 87 -9.42 -8.91 -8.05
CA SER A 87 -9.90 -7.52 -7.98
C SER A 87 -10.20 -7.08 -6.56
N ALA A 88 -10.17 -7.99 -5.60
CA ALA A 88 -10.55 -7.75 -4.21
C ALA A 88 -9.84 -8.71 -3.27
N VAL A 89 -9.55 -8.23 -2.06
CA VAL A 89 -8.97 -9.00 -0.96
C VAL A 89 -9.90 -8.91 0.25
N ILE A 90 -10.15 -10.06 0.87
CA ILE A 90 -10.86 -10.16 2.15
C ILE A 90 -9.91 -10.82 3.15
N LEU A 91 -9.57 -10.11 4.21
CA LEU A 91 -8.92 -10.68 5.39
C LEU A 91 -10.02 -11.06 6.39
N THR A 92 -10.04 -12.31 6.86
CA THR A 92 -10.98 -12.69 7.92
C THR A 92 -10.63 -12.02 9.24
N GLU A 93 -9.33 -11.81 9.47
CA GLU A 93 -8.77 -11.01 10.55
C GLU A 93 -7.69 -10.04 10.04
N GLY A 94 -7.66 -8.81 10.55
CA GLY A 94 -6.80 -7.74 10.01
C GLY A 94 -5.30 -7.94 10.20
N ASN A 95 -4.91 -8.75 11.17
CA ASN A 95 -3.54 -9.18 11.39
C ASN A 95 -3.35 -10.68 11.17
N LEU A 96 -4.36 -11.38 10.68
CA LEU A 96 -4.37 -12.85 10.50
C LEU A 96 -3.85 -13.56 11.76
N ALA A 97 -4.35 -13.17 12.93
CA ALA A 97 -3.84 -13.69 14.19
C ALA A 97 -4.23 -15.17 14.35
N PHE A 98 -3.29 -15.95 14.86
CA PHE A 98 -3.57 -17.30 15.34
C PHE A 98 -2.72 -17.60 16.56
N TYR A 99 -3.18 -18.55 17.38
CA TYR A 99 -2.45 -19.02 18.53
C TYR A 99 -1.59 -20.23 18.14
N ASP A 100 -0.27 -20.10 18.24
CA ASP A 100 0.67 -21.16 17.83
C ASP A 100 1.04 -22.14 18.96
N GLY A 101 0.33 -22.07 20.09
CA GLY A 101 0.66 -22.82 21.31
C GLY A 101 1.55 -22.05 22.28
N SER A 102 2.19 -20.96 21.85
CA SER A 102 3.05 -20.11 22.68
C SER A 102 2.53 -18.68 22.82
N GLY A 103 1.87 -18.17 21.78
CA GLY A 103 1.31 -16.83 21.77
C GLY A 103 0.46 -16.55 20.54
N TRP A 104 -0.20 -15.40 20.56
CA TRP A 104 -0.89 -14.86 19.40
C TRP A 104 0.12 -14.18 18.47
N ARG A 105 0.07 -14.53 17.19
CA ARG A 105 0.96 -13.98 16.16
C ARG A 105 0.25 -13.91 14.82
N SER A 106 0.75 -13.07 13.93
CA SER A 106 0.31 -13.07 12.54
C SER A 106 0.73 -14.36 11.84
N ALA A 107 -0.16 -14.92 11.02
CA ALA A 107 0.14 -16.03 10.13
C ALA A 107 1.07 -15.62 8.97
N PHE A 108 0.94 -14.39 8.49
CA PHE A 108 1.88 -13.80 7.55
C PHE A 108 3.11 -13.25 8.24
N ASP A 109 4.25 -13.42 7.59
CA ASP A 109 5.43 -12.62 7.89
C ASP A 109 5.40 -11.26 7.19
N GLN A 110 6.38 -10.40 7.50
CA GLN A 110 6.45 -9.04 6.95
C GLN A 110 6.56 -9.02 5.41
N GLN A 111 7.24 -10.01 4.80
CA GLN A 111 7.41 -10.03 3.35
C GLN A 111 6.11 -10.37 2.64
N GLU A 112 5.29 -11.24 3.24
CA GLU A 112 3.95 -11.56 2.73
C GLU A 112 3.02 -10.35 2.83
N TRP A 113 3.05 -9.62 3.94
CA TRP A 113 2.30 -8.36 4.08
C TRP A 113 2.71 -7.32 3.04
N GLU A 114 4.00 -7.06 2.88
CA GLU A 114 4.52 -6.13 1.87
C GLU A 114 4.12 -6.53 0.45
N LYS A 115 4.11 -7.84 0.16
CA LYS A 115 3.67 -8.36 -1.13
C LYS A 115 2.18 -8.12 -1.38
N LEU A 116 1.33 -8.39 -0.39
CA LEU A 116 -0.10 -8.11 -0.49
C LEU A 116 -0.36 -6.62 -0.74
N TRP A 117 0.29 -5.75 0.03
CA TRP A 117 0.12 -4.31 -0.11
C TRP A 117 0.63 -3.79 -1.45
N ALA A 118 1.77 -4.30 -1.93
CA ALA A 118 2.28 -3.97 -3.26
C ALA A 118 1.32 -4.40 -4.37
N TYR A 119 0.70 -5.58 -4.23
CA TYR A 119 -0.33 -6.07 -5.15
C TYR A 119 -1.56 -5.14 -5.18
N GLU A 120 -2.14 -4.84 -4.03
CA GLU A 120 -3.32 -3.97 -3.90
C GLU A 120 -3.07 -2.59 -4.50
N LYS A 121 -1.89 -2.00 -4.22
CA LYS A 121 -1.49 -0.70 -4.75
C LYS A 121 -1.30 -0.71 -6.27
N THR A 122 -0.72 -1.78 -6.81
CA THR A 122 -0.41 -1.88 -8.25
C THR A 122 -1.66 -2.15 -9.08
N TYR A 123 -2.57 -2.98 -8.57
CA TYR A 123 -3.73 -3.47 -9.32
C TYR A 123 -5.06 -2.85 -8.88
N GLY A 124 -5.05 -1.98 -7.86
CA GLY A 124 -6.24 -1.31 -7.33
C GLY A 124 -7.22 -2.26 -6.64
N ALA A 125 -6.73 -3.40 -6.16
CA ALA A 125 -7.57 -4.35 -5.42
C ALA A 125 -7.97 -3.74 -4.08
N ARG A 126 -9.28 -3.65 -3.82
CA ARG A 126 -9.81 -3.17 -2.54
C ARG A 126 -9.69 -4.25 -1.47
N GLN A 127 -9.42 -3.84 -0.23
CA GLN A 127 -9.32 -4.73 0.92
C GLN A 127 -10.48 -4.55 1.89
N VAL A 128 -11.05 -5.65 2.40
CA VAL A 128 -11.89 -5.64 3.59
C VAL A 128 -11.25 -6.53 4.65
N SER A 129 -11.06 -6.02 5.86
CA SER A 129 -10.78 -6.82 7.05
C SER A 129 -12.06 -6.99 7.86
N LEU A 130 -12.50 -8.25 8.02
CA LEU A 130 -13.76 -8.59 8.67
C LEU A 130 -13.68 -8.51 10.19
N TYR A 131 -12.47 -8.57 10.77
CA TYR A 131 -12.25 -8.38 12.19
C TYR A 131 -10.86 -7.84 12.47
N THR A 132 -10.76 -6.59 12.90
CA THR A 132 -9.50 -5.86 13.06
C THR A 132 -9.35 -5.39 14.50
N TYR A 133 -8.22 -5.70 15.11
CA TYR A 133 -7.81 -5.05 16.34
C TYR A 133 -7.41 -3.59 16.04
N PRO A 134 -7.99 -2.57 16.73
CA PRO A 134 -7.62 -1.17 16.52
C PRO A 134 -6.19 -0.86 16.99
N GLY A 135 -5.27 -0.70 16.06
CA GLY A 135 -3.87 -0.41 16.34
C GLY A 135 -3.07 -0.13 15.06
N ALA A 136 -1.74 -0.22 15.17
CA ALA A 136 -0.80 0.09 14.09
C ALA A 136 -0.25 -1.15 13.36
N GLU A 137 -0.53 -2.36 13.85
CA GLU A 137 0.07 -3.61 13.36
C GLU A 137 -0.98 -4.53 12.74
N PRO A 138 -0.70 -5.16 11.58
CA PRO A 138 0.50 -4.99 10.74
C PRO A 138 0.43 -3.69 9.91
N GLU A 139 -0.74 -3.05 9.85
CA GLU A 139 -0.95 -1.76 9.22
C GLU A 139 -1.96 -0.93 10.00
N ASP A 140 -1.83 0.40 9.94
CA ASP A 140 -2.70 1.31 10.67
C ASP A 140 -3.92 1.72 9.81
N TYR A 141 -5.11 1.56 10.39
CA TYR A 141 -6.40 1.99 9.83
C TYR A 141 -6.84 3.35 10.39
N GLY A 142 -5.98 4.04 11.13
CA GLY A 142 -6.30 5.28 11.84
C GLY A 142 -7.22 5.04 13.04
N LEU A 143 -7.22 3.84 13.62
CA LEU A 143 -8.07 3.46 14.74
C LEU A 143 -7.26 3.17 16.00
N ARG A 144 -7.82 3.53 17.16
CA ARG A 144 -7.30 3.15 18.48
C ARG A 144 -8.39 2.58 19.35
N MET A 145 -8.03 1.52 20.07
CA MET A 145 -8.97 0.85 20.95
C MET A 145 -9.27 1.76 22.15
N VAL A 146 -10.56 1.94 22.41
CA VAL A 146 -11.07 2.50 23.67
C VAL A 146 -11.22 1.38 24.68
N GLN A 147 -11.97 0.34 24.30
CA GLN A 147 -12.19 -0.84 25.13
C GLN A 147 -12.68 -2.04 24.30
N PRO A 148 -12.38 -3.27 24.72
CA PRO A 148 -13.06 -4.44 24.20
C PRO A 148 -14.53 -4.49 24.65
N VAL A 149 -15.36 -5.18 23.89
CA VAL A 149 -16.77 -5.42 24.22
C VAL A 149 -17.19 -6.83 23.80
N ASP A 150 -17.83 -7.53 24.72
CA ASP A 150 -18.58 -8.75 24.43
C ASP A 150 -20.06 -8.40 24.23
N THR A 151 -20.51 -8.43 22.98
CA THR A 151 -21.87 -8.08 22.60
C THR A 151 -22.89 -9.20 22.80
N SER A 152 -22.45 -10.38 23.27
CA SER A 152 -23.37 -11.40 23.79
C SER A 152 -23.89 -11.04 25.19
N VAL A 153 -23.12 -10.25 25.94
CA VAL A 153 -23.48 -9.75 27.28
C VAL A 153 -24.06 -8.34 27.20
N ARG A 154 -23.43 -7.47 26.40
CA ARG A 154 -23.85 -6.07 26.23
C ARG A 154 -23.91 -5.70 24.76
N ALA A 155 -25.10 -5.81 24.19
CA ALA A 155 -25.34 -5.39 22.81
C ALA A 155 -25.00 -3.90 22.61
N VAL A 156 -24.54 -3.55 21.41
CA VAL A 156 -24.14 -2.17 21.06
C VAL A 156 -25.04 -1.67 19.94
N SER A 157 -25.81 -0.61 20.23
CA SER A 157 -26.59 0.10 19.22
C SER A 157 -25.66 0.98 18.39
N VAL A 158 -25.74 0.85 17.06
CA VAL A 158 -24.92 1.60 16.13
C VAL A 158 -25.77 2.23 15.03
N SER A 159 -25.26 3.35 14.50
CA SER A 159 -25.82 4.02 13.33
C SER A 159 -24.81 4.03 12.19
N VAL A 160 -25.33 4.00 10.97
CA VAL A 160 -24.52 4.13 9.76
C VAL A 160 -24.30 5.62 9.49
N THR A 161 -23.03 6.01 9.36
CA THR A 161 -22.64 7.39 9.03
C THR A 161 -22.99 7.74 7.58
N ASP A 162 -22.85 9.00 7.18
CA ASP A 162 -23.08 9.37 5.79
C ASP A 162 -22.13 8.64 4.82
N LYS A 163 -20.86 8.48 5.20
CA LYS A 163 -19.92 7.66 4.42
C LYS A 163 -20.32 6.17 4.43
N GLY A 164 -20.78 5.66 5.58
CA GLY A 164 -21.29 4.31 5.69
C GLY A 164 -22.47 4.03 4.74
N LYS A 165 -23.35 5.02 4.52
CA LYS A 165 -24.51 4.87 3.62
C LYS A 165 -24.10 4.71 2.15
N GLU A 166 -22.94 5.22 1.75
CA GLU A 166 -22.39 4.99 0.40
C GLU A 166 -22.00 3.52 0.18
N ILE A 167 -21.66 2.79 1.25
CA ILE A 167 -21.20 1.40 1.18
C ILE A 167 -22.33 0.42 1.52
N PHE A 168 -23.04 0.66 2.61
CA PHE A 168 -24.07 -0.24 3.13
C PHE A 168 -25.49 0.12 2.66
N GLY A 169 -25.65 1.23 1.94
CA GLY A 169 -26.96 1.77 1.59
C GLY A 169 -27.66 2.45 2.79
N GLN A 170 -28.96 2.69 2.66
CA GLN A 170 -29.79 3.33 3.69
C GLN A 170 -30.20 2.34 4.80
N LEU A 171 -29.23 1.61 5.38
CA LEU A 171 -29.48 0.79 6.55
C LEU A 171 -29.97 1.68 7.71
N ALA A 172 -31.09 1.28 8.32
CA ALA A 172 -31.52 1.85 9.58
C ALA A 172 -30.49 1.55 10.69
N PRO A 173 -30.46 2.34 11.78
CA PRO A 173 -29.71 1.97 12.97
C PRO A 173 -30.02 0.53 13.39
N PHE A 174 -28.98 -0.20 13.79
CA PHE A 174 -29.09 -1.62 14.13
C PHE A 174 -28.25 -1.94 15.35
N VAL A 175 -28.36 -3.17 15.84
CA VAL A 175 -27.69 -3.63 17.04
C VAL A 175 -26.63 -4.66 16.68
N VAL A 176 -25.41 -4.43 17.12
CA VAL A 176 -24.34 -5.45 17.14
C VAL A 176 -24.56 -6.32 18.37
N SER A 177 -24.74 -7.62 18.17
CA SER A 177 -24.98 -8.60 19.24
C SER A 177 -24.36 -9.95 18.91
N GLY A 178 -24.03 -10.74 19.95
CA GLY A 178 -23.49 -12.09 19.76
C GLY A 178 -22.09 -12.16 19.13
N ALA A 179 -21.29 -11.10 19.29
CA ALA A 179 -19.92 -10.98 18.77
C ALA A 179 -18.98 -10.35 19.79
N TYR A 180 -17.69 -10.68 19.71
CA TYR A 180 -16.66 -9.91 20.39
C TYR A 180 -16.23 -8.75 19.49
N GLY A 181 -15.88 -7.61 20.08
CA GLY A 181 -15.44 -6.46 19.30
C GLY A 181 -14.64 -5.45 20.11
N TYR A 182 -14.26 -4.37 19.43
CA TYR A 182 -13.45 -3.30 19.98
C TYR A 182 -14.11 -1.98 19.66
N LEU A 183 -14.54 -1.26 20.69
CA LEU A 183 -14.95 0.13 20.55
C LEU A 183 -13.68 0.96 20.31
N SER A 184 -13.70 1.81 19.29
CA SER A 184 -12.51 2.53 18.84
C SER A 184 -12.77 4.00 18.54
N LYS A 185 -11.70 4.79 18.43
CA LYS A 185 -11.73 6.19 18.00
C LYS A 185 -10.72 6.40 16.88
N LEU A 186 -10.94 7.44 16.08
CA LEU A 186 -9.94 7.88 15.11
C LEU A 186 -8.71 8.43 15.84
N GLU A 187 -7.53 8.06 15.36
CA GLU A 187 -6.28 8.76 15.65
C GLU A 187 -5.68 9.26 14.33
N PRO A 188 -5.28 10.54 14.24
CA PRO A 188 -4.59 11.04 13.06
C PRO A 188 -3.25 10.31 12.86
N VAL A 189 -3.10 9.67 11.70
CA VAL A 189 -1.88 8.97 11.30
C VAL A 189 -1.42 9.55 9.96
N ILE A 190 -0.12 9.85 9.85
CA ILE A 190 0.44 10.50 8.66
C ILE A 190 0.19 9.63 7.42
N GLY A 191 -0.43 10.22 6.39
CA GLY A 191 -0.70 9.56 5.12
C GLY A 191 -1.91 8.61 5.12
N VAL A 192 -2.52 8.36 6.28
CA VAL A 192 -3.73 7.54 6.43
C VAL A 192 -4.93 8.46 6.54
N GLU A 193 -5.87 8.35 5.61
CA GLU A 193 -7.16 9.02 5.71
C GLU A 193 -8.20 8.02 6.17
N SER A 194 -8.89 8.31 7.27
CA SER A 194 -9.87 7.40 7.85
C SER A 194 -11.20 8.09 8.08
N THR A 195 -12.27 7.47 7.60
CA THR A 195 -13.65 7.97 7.74
C THR A 195 -14.51 6.89 8.39
N PRO A 196 -15.19 7.19 9.51
CA PRO A 196 -16.04 6.21 10.18
C PRO A 196 -17.21 5.82 9.29
N LEU A 197 -17.54 4.53 9.25
CA LEU A 197 -18.71 4.00 8.53
C LEU A 197 -19.86 3.67 9.46
N ILE A 198 -19.53 3.20 10.67
CA ILE A 198 -20.49 2.79 11.69
C ILE A 198 -19.97 3.25 13.05
N ALA A 199 -20.82 3.91 13.82
CA ALA A 199 -20.50 4.37 15.16
C ALA A 199 -21.69 4.23 16.13
N ASP A 200 -21.41 4.14 17.43
CA ASP A 200 -22.41 4.22 18.50
C ASP A 200 -22.78 5.68 18.84
N GLU A 201 -23.72 5.86 19.77
CA GLU A 201 -24.20 7.17 20.21
C GLU A 201 -23.15 8.04 20.94
N THR A 202 -22.02 7.43 21.33
CA THR A 202 -20.88 8.11 21.95
C THR A 202 -19.72 8.29 20.98
N ASP A 203 -19.99 8.15 19.68
CA ASP A 203 -19.03 8.19 18.57
C ASP A 203 -17.93 7.13 18.65
N ASN A 204 -18.13 5.99 19.34
CA ASN A 204 -17.19 4.87 19.22
C ASN A 204 -17.41 4.19 17.88
N ILE A 205 -16.33 3.95 17.17
CA ILE A 205 -16.30 3.44 15.80
C ILE A 205 -16.21 1.93 15.83
N MET A 206 -17.02 1.28 15.01
CA MET A 206 -16.98 -0.17 14.81
C MET A 206 -16.71 -0.59 13.35
N ALA A 207 -16.74 0.36 12.43
CA ALA A 207 -16.29 0.15 11.05
C ALA A 207 -15.70 1.44 10.49
N VAL A 208 -14.62 1.32 9.71
CA VAL A 208 -13.90 2.48 9.12
C VAL A 208 -13.57 2.19 7.66
N TYR A 209 -13.70 3.21 6.82
CA TYR A 209 -13.04 3.26 5.51
C TYR A 209 -11.69 3.95 5.71
N SER A 210 -10.63 3.39 5.17
CA SER A 210 -9.29 3.94 5.26
C SER A 210 -8.58 3.90 3.91
N SER A 211 -7.97 5.02 3.52
CA SER A 211 -7.07 5.11 2.38
C SER A 211 -5.63 5.29 2.86
N PHE A 212 -4.69 4.58 2.24
CA PHE A 212 -3.26 4.72 2.52
C PHE A 212 -2.45 4.33 1.29
N GLU A 213 -1.58 5.24 0.83
CA GLU A 213 -0.74 5.04 -0.36
C GLU A 213 -1.49 4.56 -1.62
N GLY A 214 -2.72 5.02 -1.83
CA GLY A 214 -3.55 4.63 -2.98
C GLY A 214 -4.29 3.30 -2.81
N ARG A 215 -4.12 2.61 -1.67
CA ARG A 215 -4.93 1.44 -1.31
C ARG A 215 -6.21 1.88 -0.64
N GLU A 216 -7.33 1.32 -1.06
CA GLU A 216 -8.65 1.52 -0.46
C GLU A 216 -9.01 0.32 0.40
N ARG A 217 -9.29 0.56 1.69
CA ARG A 217 -9.47 -0.49 2.69
C ARG A 217 -10.70 -0.21 3.56
N ILE A 218 -11.37 -1.27 4.02
CA ILE A 218 -12.36 -1.21 5.09
C ILE A 218 -11.92 -2.14 6.22
N ALA A 219 -12.04 -1.69 7.46
CA ALA A 219 -11.84 -2.52 8.64
C ALA A 219 -13.09 -2.50 9.53
N LEU A 220 -13.51 -3.69 9.97
CA LEU A 220 -14.55 -3.89 10.98
C LEU A 220 -13.89 -4.29 12.29
N THR A 221 -14.31 -3.71 13.41
CA THR A 221 -13.68 -4.01 14.72
C THR A 221 -14.49 -4.98 15.56
N MET A 222 -15.42 -5.72 14.94
CA MET A 222 -16.22 -6.77 15.58
C MET A 222 -16.18 -8.06 14.77
N SER A 223 -16.19 -9.18 15.46
CA SER A 223 -16.15 -10.51 14.84
C SER A 223 -17.39 -10.75 13.98
N GLN A 224 -17.19 -11.40 12.83
CA GLN A 224 -18.27 -11.80 11.94
C GLN A 224 -18.50 -13.30 12.03
N ASN A 225 -19.75 -13.73 11.88
CA ASN A 225 -20.10 -15.15 11.78
C ASN A 225 -21.47 -15.30 11.14
N ARG A 226 -21.80 -16.51 10.66
CA ARG A 226 -23.05 -16.79 9.93
C ARG A 226 -24.33 -16.60 10.75
N ASN A 227 -24.24 -16.65 12.07
CA ASN A 227 -25.40 -16.53 12.97
C ASN A 227 -25.62 -15.08 13.44
N ALA A 228 -24.69 -14.17 13.15
CA ALA A 228 -24.75 -12.78 13.56
C ALA A 228 -25.55 -11.94 12.58
N GLU A 229 -26.60 -11.27 13.07
CA GLU A 229 -27.46 -10.43 12.23
C GLU A 229 -26.70 -9.24 11.65
N HIS A 230 -25.76 -8.64 12.40
CA HIS A 230 -24.92 -7.56 11.85
C HIS A 230 -24.06 -8.04 10.69
N SER A 231 -23.56 -9.28 10.69
CA SER A 231 -22.81 -9.83 9.55
C SER A 231 -23.70 -9.90 8.31
N ARG A 232 -24.94 -10.40 8.46
CA ARG A 232 -25.92 -10.47 7.36
C ARG A 232 -26.26 -9.09 6.78
N LEU A 233 -26.35 -8.06 7.62
CA LEU A 233 -26.65 -6.70 7.20
C LEU A 233 -25.47 -6.05 6.44
N LEU A 234 -24.24 -6.30 6.88
CA LEU A 234 -23.06 -5.62 6.35
C LEU A 234 -22.49 -6.27 5.09
N PHE A 235 -22.51 -7.60 4.99
CA PHE A 235 -21.86 -8.34 3.90
C PHE A 235 -22.31 -7.92 2.49
N PRO A 236 -23.61 -7.69 2.20
CA PRO A 236 -24.02 -7.23 0.88
C PRO A 236 -23.33 -5.94 0.44
N GLY A 237 -23.22 -4.95 1.35
CA GLY A 237 -22.56 -3.67 1.08
C GLY A 237 -21.06 -3.83 0.87
N LEU A 238 -20.39 -4.63 1.71
CA LEU A 238 -18.96 -4.93 1.56
C LEU A 238 -18.66 -5.60 0.22
N ILE A 239 -19.43 -6.61 -0.17
CA ILE A 239 -19.24 -7.33 -1.42
C ILE A 239 -19.50 -6.41 -2.62
N SER A 240 -20.54 -5.56 -2.56
CA SER A 240 -20.80 -4.58 -3.61
C SER A 240 -19.66 -3.57 -3.75
N TRP A 241 -19.12 -3.09 -2.63
CA TRP A 241 -18.00 -2.16 -2.62
C TRP A 241 -16.71 -2.80 -3.17
N LEU A 242 -16.41 -4.04 -2.78
CA LEU A 242 -15.29 -4.83 -3.32
C LEU A 242 -15.45 -5.10 -4.83
N ALA A 243 -16.67 -5.40 -5.29
CA ALA A 243 -16.94 -5.63 -6.71
C ALA A 243 -16.81 -4.36 -7.57
N ALA A 244 -16.98 -3.18 -6.96
CA ALA A 244 -16.78 -1.89 -7.61
C ALA A 244 -15.31 -1.44 -7.61
N SER A 245 -14.37 -2.31 -7.23
CA SER A 245 -12.93 -2.00 -7.31
C SER A 245 -12.60 -1.55 -8.74
N PRO A 246 -11.99 -0.36 -8.91
CA PRO A 246 -11.57 0.08 -10.22
C PRO A 246 -10.43 -0.85 -10.63
N GLY A 247 -10.75 -1.90 -11.39
CA GLY A 247 -9.72 -2.71 -12.01
C GLY A 247 -8.80 -1.75 -12.75
N VAL A 248 -7.53 -1.71 -12.38
CA VAL A 248 -6.60 -0.72 -12.93
C VAL A 248 -6.47 -1.02 -14.42
N THR A 249 -7.22 -0.27 -15.23
CA THR A 249 -6.81 -0.06 -16.61
C THR A 249 -5.57 0.78 -16.46
N LEU A 250 -4.39 0.17 -16.60
CA LEU A 250 -3.19 0.94 -16.87
C LEU A 250 -3.47 1.65 -18.19
N THR A 251 -4.08 2.84 -18.13
CA THR A 251 -3.92 3.80 -19.19
C THR A 251 -2.42 3.93 -19.32
N SER A 252 -1.92 3.75 -20.54
CA SER A 252 -0.52 3.91 -20.88
C SER A 252 -0.07 5.37 -20.75
N GLU A 253 -0.41 6.03 -19.64
CA GLU A 253 0.15 7.30 -19.20
C GLU A 253 1.44 7.06 -18.39
N ILE A 254 2.29 6.16 -18.88
CA ILE A 254 3.73 6.38 -18.81
C ILE A 254 4.16 6.81 -20.22
N THR A 255 3.58 7.92 -20.69
CA THR A 255 4.25 8.81 -21.63
C THR A 255 4.13 10.24 -21.11
N SER A 256 4.36 10.47 -19.81
CA SER A 256 4.91 11.75 -19.40
C SER A 256 6.42 11.72 -19.64
N THR A 257 6.80 11.68 -20.92
CA THR A 257 7.96 12.49 -21.31
C THR A 257 7.59 13.91 -20.93
N ARG A 258 8.00 14.35 -19.72
CA ARG A 258 8.24 15.77 -19.51
C ARG A 258 9.22 16.13 -20.61
N THR A 259 8.73 16.71 -21.70
CA THR A 259 9.56 17.38 -22.68
C THR A 259 10.31 18.42 -21.88
N LEU A 260 11.56 18.12 -21.52
CA LEU A 260 12.46 19.13 -20.99
C LEU A 260 12.50 20.16 -22.10
N THR A 261 11.88 21.33 -21.87
CA THR A 261 11.90 22.39 -22.86
C THR A 261 13.37 22.70 -23.16
N LEU A 262 13.66 23.14 -24.38
CA LEU A 262 15.03 23.51 -24.78
C LEU A 262 15.67 24.45 -23.74
N GLU A 263 14.85 25.31 -23.11
CA GLU A 263 15.25 26.20 -22.01
C GLU A 263 15.75 25.46 -20.76
N TYR A 264 15.12 24.34 -20.36
CA TYR A 264 15.53 23.56 -19.20
C TYR A 264 16.82 22.77 -19.46
N ILE A 265 17.00 22.27 -20.67
CA ILE A 265 18.25 21.62 -21.10
C ILE A 265 19.39 22.66 -21.16
N LEU A 266 19.13 23.83 -21.73
CA LEU A 266 20.07 24.95 -21.75
C LEU A 266 20.42 25.43 -20.34
N PHE A 267 19.47 25.42 -19.40
CA PHE A 267 19.71 25.75 -18.00
C PHE A 267 20.64 24.74 -17.31
N LEU A 268 20.42 23.43 -17.49
CA LEU A 268 21.26 22.38 -16.91
C LEU A 268 22.67 22.34 -17.54
N VAL A 269 22.78 22.54 -18.86
CA VAL A 269 24.06 22.68 -19.55
C VAL A 269 24.78 23.96 -19.09
N GLY A 270 24.04 25.07 -18.90
CA GLY A 270 24.56 26.32 -18.36
C GLY A 270 25.14 26.17 -16.95
N LEU A 271 24.43 25.47 -16.05
CA LEU A 271 24.92 25.16 -14.70
C LEU A 271 26.18 24.30 -14.72
N SER A 272 26.24 23.33 -15.63
CA SER A 272 27.40 22.44 -15.79
C SER A 272 28.64 23.22 -16.28
N ILE A 273 28.46 24.10 -17.26
CA ILE A 273 29.54 24.98 -17.76
C ILE A 273 29.99 25.96 -16.66
N LEU A 274 29.06 26.54 -15.90
CA LEU A 274 29.38 27.43 -14.80
C LEU A 274 30.20 26.72 -13.72
N ALA A 275 29.85 25.48 -13.36
CA ALA A 275 30.59 24.67 -12.40
C ALA A 275 32.02 24.37 -12.88
N ILE A 276 32.20 24.06 -14.18
CA ILE A 276 33.52 23.85 -14.78
C ILE A 276 34.35 25.14 -14.75
N LEU A 277 33.76 26.28 -15.13
CA LEU A 277 34.47 27.57 -15.08
C LEU A 277 34.84 27.98 -13.66
N LEU A 278 33.95 27.75 -12.68
CA LEU A 278 34.22 28.05 -11.27
C LEU A 278 35.37 27.21 -10.73
N SER A 279 35.36 25.90 -11.04
CA SER A 279 36.44 24.99 -10.61
C SER A 279 37.78 25.38 -11.24
N SER A 280 37.79 25.75 -12.52
CA SER A 280 38.99 26.20 -13.23
C SER A 280 39.55 27.52 -12.65
N TRP A 281 38.67 28.48 -12.33
CA TRP A 281 39.06 29.73 -11.66
C TRP A 281 39.62 29.51 -10.26
N LEU A 282 38.98 28.64 -9.46
CA LEU A 282 39.46 28.25 -8.13
C LEU A 282 40.87 27.64 -8.20
N ILE A 283 41.12 26.76 -9.18
CA ILE A 283 42.44 26.16 -9.40
C ILE A 283 43.48 27.22 -9.77
N GLN A 284 43.17 28.16 -10.66
CA GLN A 284 44.10 29.24 -11.01
C GLN A 284 44.40 30.16 -9.82
N ARG A 285 43.38 30.50 -9.01
CA ARG A 285 43.55 31.34 -7.81
C ARG A 285 44.44 30.66 -6.76
N GLN A 286 44.30 29.34 -6.58
CA GLN A 286 45.16 28.53 -5.71
C GLN A 286 46.63 28.55 -6.20
N ARG A 287 46.85 28.43 -7.52
CA ARG A 287 48.21 28.52 -8.12
C ARG A 287 48.84 29.89 -7.91
N ALA A 288 48.08 30.98 -8.11
CA ALA A 288 48.58 32.35 -7.92
C ALA A 288 48.99 32.63 -6.46
N LYS A 289 48.25 32.09 -5.48
CA LYS A 289 48.65 32.18 -4.06
C LYS A 289 49.93 31.40 -3.75
N LYS A 290 50.15 30.24 -4.38
CA LYS A 290 51.35 29.43 -4.17
C LYS A 290 52.62 30.08 -4.75
N GLN A 291 52.51 30.85 -5.83
CA GLN A 291 53.62 31.60 -6.42
C GLN A 291 53.96 32.90 -5.66
N ARG A 292 53.07 33.41 -4.82
CA ARG A 292 53.31 34.61 -3.99
C ARG A 292 53.87 34.32 -2.60
N ARG A 293 54.26 33.08 -2.28
CA ARG A 293 55.04 32.82 -1.07
C ARG A 293 56.45 33.39 -1.29
N PRO A 294 56.87 34.45 -0.58
CA PRO A 294 58.22 34.98 -0.74
C PRO A 294 59.24 33.90 -0.37
N GLN A 295 60.22 33.67 -1.25
CA GLN A 295 61.44 32.96 -0.90
C GLN A 295 62.15 33.81 0.16
N ASN A 296 61.95 33.49 1.44
CA ASN A 296 62.83 33.96 2.49
C ASN A 296 64.18 33.28 2.32
N SER A 297 65.01 33.90 1.49
CA SER A 297 66.46 33.76 1.47
C SER A 297 67.00 34.39 2.75
N PHE A 298 67.22 33.58 3.79
CA PHE A 298 68.17 33.95 4.83
C PHE A 298 69.49 33.23 4.56
N TYR A 299 70.48 34.05 4.26
CA TYR A 299 71.89 33.72 4.14
C TYR A 299 72.49 33.35 5.50
N ASN A 300 73.47 32.45 5.46
CA ASN A 300 74.44 32.19 6.52
C ASN A 300 75.28 33.43 6.85
N PHE A 301 75.56 33.63 8.14
CA PHE A 301 76.90 33.83 8.68
C PHE A 301 76.97 33.15 10.06
#